data_AF-A0A2G6PLM8-F1
#
_entry.id   AF-A0A2G6PLM8-F1
#
_cell.length_a   1.000
_cell.length_b   1.000
_cell.length_c   1.000
_cell.angle_alpha   90.00
_cell.angle_beta   90.00
_cell.angle_gamma   90.00
#
_symmetry.space_group_name_H-M   'P 1'
#
loop_
_entity.id
_entity.type
_entity.pdbx_description
1 polymer ?
#
loop_
_entity_poly.entity_id
_entity_poly.type
_entity_poly.pdbx_seq_one_letter_code
_entity_poly.pdbx_strand_id
1 'polypeptide(L)'
;LKRKHHEDIDLNVKGLNSYNSDESKIIEGVFTGSDMLGSDGNKHPVPANYASKSKLVQGDKLKLTVNKLGKMLYKQIQPIERETKVGILTKEKGVYQVLADGEIYGVLTAAVTHFKAEIGDNVAIIVPAGKKATFAAIDNIIPKDEI
;
A
#
# COMPACT_ATOMS: atom_id res chain seq x y z
N LEU A 1 3.38 -25.25 -18.84
CA LEU A 1 3.17 -23.86 -18.36
C LEU A 1 4.19 -23.57 -17.25
N LYS A 2 5.10 -22.61 -17.43
CA LYS A 2 5.97 -22.14 -16.34
C LYS A 2 5.11 -21.33 -15.37
N ARG A 3 4.83 -21.87 -14.18
CA ARG A 3 4.31 -21.05 -13.07
C ARG A 3 5.37 -19.97 -12.81
N LYS A 4 5.04 -18.68 -12.98
CA LYS A 4 5.89 -17.59 -12.50
C LYS A 4 6.05 -17.82 -10.98
N HIS A 5 7.27 -18.11 -10.54
CA HIS A 5 7.58 -18.11 -9.12
C HIS A 5 7.50 -16.65 -8.67
N HIS A 6 6.38 -16.23 -8.08
CA HIS A 6 6.31 -14.96 -7.39
C HIS A 6 6.96 -15.14 -6.01
N GLU A 7 7.97 -14.33 -5.74
CA GLU A 7 8.61 -14.27 -4.42
C GLU A 7 7.68 -13.56 -3.43
N ASP A 8 7.81 -13.88 -2.15
CA ASP A 8 7.07 -13.18 -1.10
C ASP A 8 7.61 -11.75 -0.94
N ILE A 9 6.76 -10.81 -0.56
CA ILE A 9 7.21 -9.44 -0.26
C ILE A 9 8.12 -9.47 0.96
N ASP A 10 9.34 -8.97 0.77
CA ASP A 10 10.26 -8.74 1.86
C ASP A 10 9.75 -7.59 2.76
N LEU A 11 9.11 -7.96 3.87
CA LEU A 11 8.72 -7.05 4.95
C LEU A 11 9.80 -6.90 6.02
N ASN A 12 11.04 -7.30 5.72
CA ASN A 12 12.14 -7.23 6.65
C ASN A 12 12.48 -5.79 7.02
N VAL A 13 12.43 -5.52 8.32
CA VAL A 13 12.77 -4.22 8.92
C VAL A 13 14.25 -4.15 9.35
N LYS A 14 15.05 -5.19 9.09
CA LYS A 14 16.48 -5.20 9.42
C LYS A 14 17.21 -4.08 8.68
N GLY A 15 17.95 -3.28 9.44
CA GLY A 15 18.66 -2.10 8.94
C GLY A 15 17.82 -0.82 8.89
N LEU A 16 16.55 -0.88 9.28
CA LEU A 16 15.72 0.30 9.54
C LEU A 16 15.88 0.76 10.98
N ASN A 17 15.77 2.06 11.20
CA ASN A 17 16.13 2.67 12.48
C ASN A 17 14.90 2.98 13.34
N SER A 18 15.09 2.93 14.65
CA SER A 18 14.15 3.44 15.65
C SER A 18 14.97 4.19 16.70
N TYR A 19 14.72 5.49 16.84
CA TYR A 19 15.53 6.37 17.68
C TYR A 19 14.73 7.59 18.16
N ASN A 20 15.21 8.22 19.23
CA ASN A 20 14.68 9.49 19.69
C ASN A 20 15.48 10.64 19.05
N SER A 21 14.78 11.64 18.51
CA SER A 21 15.35 12.85 17.91
C SER A 21 14.74 14.06 18.60
N ASP A 22 15.53 14.75 19.42
CA ASP A 22 15.17 15.91 20.27
C ASP A 22 13.85 15.75 21.04
N GLU A 23 12.75 15.96 20.34
CA GLU A 23 11.37 16.02 20.84
C GLU A 23 10.44 14.97 20.21
N SER A 24 10.98 14.01 19.48
CA SER A 24 10.18 13.05 18.72
C SER A 24 10.78 11.66 18.75
N LYS A 25 9.91 10.65 18.70
CA LYS A 25 10.30 9.27 18.42
C LYS A 25 10.20 9.05 16.90
N ILE A 26 11.30 8.63 16.30
CA ILE A 26 11.38 8.25 14.89
C ILE A 26 11.39 6.74 14.77
N ILE A 27 10.54 6.19 13.92
CA ILE A 27 10.46 4.76 13.63
C ILE A 27 10.40 4.59 12.11
N GLU A 28 11.38 3.94 11.54
CA GLU A 28 11.34 3.50 10.14
C GLU A 28 10.68 2.12 10.05
N GLY A 29 9.96 1.86 8.97
CA GLY A 29 9.22 0.63 8.80
C GLY A 29 8.79 0.38 7.37
N VAL A 30 8.06 -0.71 7.16
CA VAL A 30 7.58 -1.15 5.85
C VAL A 30 6.06 -1.11 5.82
N PHE A 31 5.48 -0.51 4.80
CA PHE A 31 4.04 -0.45 4.59
C PHE A 31 3.46 -1.82 4.24
N THR A 32 2.36 -2.21 4.90
CA THR A 32 1.73 -3.52 4.74
C THR A 32 0.34 -3.46 4.08
N GLY A 33 -0.07 -2.29 3.57
CA GLY A 33 -1.36 -2.07 2.90
C GLY A 33 -2.33 -1.17 3.69
N SER A 34 -2.38 -1.31 5.02
CA SER A 34 -3.14 -0.44 5.94
C SER A 34 -2.29 0.11 7.09
N ASP A 35 -1.19 -0.57 7.41
CA ASP A 35 -0.32 -0.30 8.54
C ASP A 35 1.13 -0.20 8.06
N MET A 36 2.00 0.22 8.97
CA MET A 36 3.44 0.16 8.83
C MET A 36 3.97 -0.82 9.88
N LEU A 37 4.70 -1.85 9.45
CA LEU A 37 5.51 -2.66 10.36
C LEU A 37 6.79 -1.88 10.68
N GLY A 38 6.90 -1.37 11.90
CA GLY A 38 8.07 -0.63 12.35
C GLY A 38 9.26 -1.53 12.67
N SER A 39 10.45 -0.95 12.63
CA SER A 39 11.69 -1.57 13.11
C SER A 39 11.70 -1.83 14.62
N ASP A 40 10.74 -1.25 15.35
CA ASP A 40 10.44 -1.56 16.73
C ASP A 40 9.58 -2.84 16.92
N GLY A 41 9.24 -3.54 15.81
CA GLY A 41 8.45 -4.77 15.81
C GLY A 41 6.94 -4.55 15.91
N ASN A 42 6.48 -3.30 16.04
CA ASN A 42 5.07 -2.98 16.20
C ASN A 42 4.41 -2.60 14.87
N LYS A 43 3.09 -2.82 14.79
CA LYS A 43 2.26 -2.30 13.70
C LYS A 43 1.76 -0.91 14.06
N HIS A 44 1.94 0.03 13.14
CA HIS A 44 1.50 1.42 13.28
C HIS A 44 0.46 1.73 12.19
N PRO A 45 -0.79 2.03 12.53
CA PRO A 45 -1.83 2.32 11.53
C PRO A 45 -1.49 3.54 10.68
N VAL A 46 -1.55 3.39 9.37
CA VAL A 46 -1.29 4.49 8.42
C VAL A 46 -2.62 5.15 8.04
N PRO A 47 -2.75 6.48 8.11
CA PRO A 47 -3.97 7.16 7.71
C PRO A 47 -4.37 6.83 6.27
N ALA A 48 -5.58 6.30 6.08
CA ALA A 48 -6.04 5.82 4.77
C ALA A 48 -5.98 6.90 3.67
N ASN A 49 -6.28 8.16 4.01
CA ASN A 49 -6.18 9.29 3.08
C ASN A 49 -4.74 9.57 2.65
N TYR A 50 -3.76 9.43 3.56
CA TYR A 50 -2.35 9.60 3.23
C TYR A 50 -1.87 8.46 2.31
N ALA A 51 -2.21 7.22 2.66
CA ALA A 51 -1.85 6.04 1.88
C ALA A 51 -2.44 6.08 0.46
N SER A 52 -3.72 6.47 0.34
CA SER A 52 -4.40 6.62 -0.95
C SER A 52 -3.79 7.73 -1.81
N LYS A 53 -3.65 8.97 -1.28
CA LYS A 53 -3.13 10.11 -2.06
C LYS A 53 -1.68 9.93 -2.48
N SER A 54 -0.89 9.26 -1.65
CA SER A 54 0.53 8.98 -1.94
C SER A 54 0.71 7.70 -2.76
N LYS A 55 -0.38 6.98 -3.07
CA LYS A 55 -0.38 5.69 -3.78
C LYS A 55 0.63 4.71 -3.17
N LEU A 56 0.62 4.57 -1.85
CA LEU A 56 1.56 3.70 -1.14
C LEU A 56 1.35 2.24 -1.54
N VAL A 57 2.44 1.55 -1.81
CA VAL A 57 2.48 0.17 -2.25
C VAL A 57 3.05 -0.70 -1.14
N GLN A 58 2.48 -1.89 -0.94
CA GLN A 58 2.97 -2.85 0.06
C GLN A 58 4.48 -3.11 -0.16
N GLY A 59 5.29 -2.93 0.88
CA GLY A 59 6.76 -2.99 0.75
C GLY A 59 7.45 -1.62 0.67
N ASP A 60 6.71 -0.52 0.52
CA ASP A 60 7.28 0.83 0.63
C ASP A 60 7.86 1.05 2.02
N LYS A 61 9.05 1.66 2.09
CA LYS A 61 9.64 2.09 3.35
C LYS A 61 9.08 3.44 3.75
N LEU A 62 8.62 3.52 4.98
CA LEU A 62 8.06 4.71 5.60
C LEU A 62 8.91 5.13 6.80
N LYS A 63 8.87 6.41 7.11
CA LYS A 63 9.31 6.99 8.37
C LYS A 63 8.10 7.53 9.11
N LEU A 64 7.86 7.00 10.31
CA LEU A 64 6.93 7.52 11.30
C LEU A 64 7.68 8.46 12.24
N THR A 65 7.13 9.65 12.44
CA THR A 65 7.55 10.62 13.47
C THR A 65 6.41 10.78 14.45
N VAL A 66 6.65 10.44 15.72
CA VAL A 66 5.71 10.66 16.83
C VAL A 66 6.23 11.82 17.66
N ASN A 67 5.52 12.95 17.66
CA ASN A 67 5.93 14.12 18.44
C ASN A 67 5.57 13.97 19.94
N LYS A 68 6.00 14.91 20.79
CA LYS A 68 5.68 14.92 22.24
C LYS A 68 4.19 14.86 22.58
N LEU A 69 3.32 15.27 21.65
CA LEU A 69 1.86 15.24 21.82
C LEU A 69 1.22 13.94 21.32
N GLY A 70 2.03 12.96 20.89
CA GLY A 70 1.55 11.70 20.32
C GLY A 70 1.06 11.80 18.88
N LYS A 71 1.22 12.96 18.21
CA LYS A 71 0.83 13.13 16.81
C LYS A 71 1.77 12.31 15.93
N MET A 72 1.18 11.43 15.13
CA MET A 72 1.87 10.58 14.17
C MET A 72 1.92 11.25 12.80
N LEU A 73 3.12 11.41 12.26
CA LEU A 73 3.38 11.89 10.90
C LEU A 73 4.10 10.79 10.12
N TYR A 74 3.56 10.42 8.97
CA TYR A 74 4.19 9.46 8.07
C TYR A 74 4.80 10.15 6.86
N LYS A 75 5.96 9.66 6.42
CA LYS A 75 6.62 10.05 5.18
C LYS A 75 7.15 8.81 4.46
N GLN A 76 6.84 8.64 3.19
CA GLN A 76 7.53 7.66 2.34
C GLN A 76 9.00 8.07 2.17
N ILE A 77 9.90 7.14 2.46
CA ILE A 77 11.36 7.38 2.36
C ILE A 77 12.01 6.56 1.24
N GLN A 78 11.43 5.41 0.88
CA GLN A 78 11.90 4.63 -0.25
C GLN A 78 10.73 3.82 -0.83
N PRO A 79 10.43 3.96 -2.13
CA PRO A 79 9.45 3.09 -2.76
C PRO A 79 10.01 1.69 -3.02
N ILE A 80 9.13 0.69 -3.05
CA ILE A 80 9.45 -0.61 -3.64
C ILE A 80 9.41 -0.52 -5.18
N GLU A 81 10.13 -1.42 -5.84
CA GLU A 81 9.95 -1.65 -7.28
C GLU A 81 8.50 -2.08 -7.56
N ARG A 82 7.89 -1.50 -8.59
CA ARG A 82 6.45 -1.56 -8.81
C ARG A 82 6.10 -1.87 -10.26
N GLU A 83 4.97 -2.52 -10.45
CA GLU A 83 4.35 -2.74 -11.75
C GLU A 83 2.89 -2.28 -11.72
N THR A 84 2.36 -1.92 -12.89
CA THR A 84 0.95 -1.55 -13.05
C THR A 84 0.18 -2.72 -13.65
N LYS A 85 -1.01 -2.95 -13.13
CA LYS A 85 -1.97 -3.92 -13.66
C LYS A 85 -3.31 -3.27 -13.88
N VAL A 86 -4.10 -3.80 -14.80
CA VAL A 86 -5.50 -3.42 -14.97
C VAL A 86 -6.37 -4.55 -14.42
N GLY A 87 -7.39 -4.17 -13.67
CA GLY A 87 -8.33 -5.14 -13.11
C GLY A 87 -9.69 -4.52 -12.84
N ILE A 88 -10.63 -5.38 -12.45
CA ILE A 88 -12.01 -4.98 -12.18
C ILE A 88 -12.16 -4.70 -10.68
N LEU A 89 -12.70 -3.53 -10.34
CA LEU A 89 -13.05 -3.19 -8.96
C LEU A 89 -14.29 -3.98 -8.52
N THR A 90 -14.15 -4.67 -7.39
CA THR A 90 -15.18 -5.50 -6.75
C THR A 90 -15.26 -5.17 -5.25
N LYS A 91 -16.31 -5.67 -4.60
CA LYS A 91 -16.47 -5.57 -3.15
C LYS A 91 -17.00 -6.88 -2.59
N GLU A 92 -16.29 -7.44 -1.62
CA GLU A 92 -16.68 -8.68 -0.95
C GLU A 92 -16.74 -8.45 0.56
N LYS A 93 -17.86 -8.83 1.19
CA LYS A 93 -18.09 -8.68 2.64
C LYS A 93 -17.75 -7.28 3.18
N GLY A 94 -18.00 -6.25 2.37
CA GLY A 94 -17.76 -4.86 2.73
C GLY A 94 -16.36 -4.32 2.40
N VAL A 95 -15.42 -5.18 1.98
CA VAL A 95 -14.04 -4.81 1.64
C VAL A 95 -13.92 -4.62 0.13
N TYR A 96 -13.37 -3.48 -0.29
CA TYR A 96 -13.07 -3.23 -1.70
C TYR A 96 -11.81 -4.00 -2.12
N GLN A 97 -11.86 -4.58 -3.30
CA GLN A 97 -10.76 -5.35 -3.88
C GLN A 97 -10.74 -5.23 -5.40
N VAL A 98 -9.60 -5.48 -6.02
CA VAL A 98 -9.44 -5.51 -7.48
C VAL A 98 -9.01 -6.89 -7.91
N LEU A 99 -9.72 -7.46 -8.88
CA LEU A 99 -9.36 -8.71 -9.54
C LEU A 99 -8.50 -8.40 -10.76
N ALA A 100 -7.22 -8.79 -10.73
CA ALA A 100 -6.27 -8.58 -11.83
C ALA A 100 -5.36 -9.81 -11.97
N ASP A 101 -5.13 -10.27 -13.21
CA ASP A 101 -4.30 -11.45 -13.51
C ASP A 101 -4.66 -12.73 -12.73
N GLY A 102 -5.94 -12.90 -12.36
CA GLY A 102 -6.40 -14.04 -11.56
C GLY A 102 -6.06 -13.95 -10.06
N GLU A 103 -5.50 -12.83 -9.60
CA GLU A 103 -5.20 -12.53 -8.20
C GLU A 103 -6.15 -11.46 -7.65
N ILE A 104 -6.35 -11.46 -6.33
CA ILE A 104 -7.22 -10.52 -5.63
C ILE A 104 -6.36 -9.58 -4.78
N TYR A 105 -6.51 -8.28 -5.01
CA TYR A 105 -5.80 -7.24 -4.28
C TYR A 105 -6.78 -6.39 -3.48
N GLY A 106 -6.62 -6.35 -2.16
CA GLY A 106 -7.34 -5.38 -1.32
C GLY A 106 -6.96 -3.95 -1.73
N VAL A 107 -7.93 -3.03 -1.71
CA VAL A 107 -7.71 -1.62 -1.95
C VAL A 107 -8.36 -0.77 -0.87
N LEU A 108 -7.76 0.37 -0.57
CA LEU A 108 -8.30 1.28 0.45
C LEU A 108 -9.60 1.91 -0.03
N THR A 109 -10.64 1.88 0.81
CA THR A 109 -11.90 2.60 0.56
C THR A 109 -11.66 4.09 0.24
N ALA A 110 -10.68 4.72 0.91
CA ALA A 110 -10.30 6.11 0.65
C ALA A 110 -9.80 6.34 -0.79
N ALA A 111 -9.18 5.33 -1.42
CA ALA A 111 -8.79 5.42 -2.82
C ALA A 111 -10.00 5.33 -3.75
N VAL A 112 -10.90 4.38 -3.49
CA VAL A 112 -12.15 4.24 -4.25
C VAL A 112 -12.96 5.54 -4.23
N THR A 113 -13.12 6.16 -3.06
CA THR A 113 -13.84 7.44 -2.94
C THR A 113 -13.10 8.60 -3.59
N HIS A 114 -11.76 8.63 -3.51
CA HIS A 114 -10.96 9.69 -4.14
C HIS A 114 -11.10 9.70 -5.67
N PHE A 115 -11.03 8.52 -6.29
CA PHE A 115 -11.17 8.37 -7.74
C PHE A 115 -12.62 8.34 -8.20
N LYS A 116 -13.59 8.23 -7.28
CA LYS A 116 -15.02 8.05 -7.57
C LYS A 116 -15.28 6.80 -8.42
N ALA A 117 -14.53 5.73 -8.14
CA ALA A 117 -14.67 4.47 -8.83
C ALA A 117 -15.91 3.70 -8.33
N GLU A 118 -16.58 3.02 -9.24
CA GLU A 118 -17.76 2.19 -8.97
C GLU A 118 -17.42 0.71 -9.13
N ILE A 119 -18.18 -0.16 -8.45
CA ILE A 119 -18.03 -1.60 -8.62
C ILE A 119 -18.29 -1.96 -10.09
N GLY A 120 -17.37 -2.72 -10.69
CA GLY A 120 -17.40 -3.06 -12.11
C GLY A 120 -16.51 -2.17 -12.99
N ASP A 121 -15.99 -1.06 -12.47
CA ASP A 121 -15.02 -0.26 -13.21
C ASP A 121 -13.71 -1.02 -13.40
N ASN A 122 -13.10 -0.83 -14.57
CA ASN A 122 -11.72 -1.20 -14.79
C ASN A 122 -10.83 -0.11 -14.20
N VAL A 123 -9.86 -0.51 -13.39
CA VAL A 123 -8.94 0.39 -12.70
C VAL A 123 -7.51 -0.06 -12.94
N ALA A 124 -6.62 0.90 -13.14
CA ALA A 124 -5.20 0.67 -13.02
C ALA A 124 -4.83 0.62 -11.54
N ILE A 125 -4.12 -0.44 -11.16
CA ILE A 125 -3.57 -0.63 -9.83
C ILE A 125 -2.05 -0.74 -9.89
N ILE A 126 -1.39 -0.28 -8.82
CA ILE A 126 0.05 -0.36 -8.63
C ILE A 126 0.32 -1.41 -7.55
N VAL A 127 1.16 -2.38 -7.89
CA VAL A 127 1.58 -3.48 -7.02
C VAL A 127 3.11 -3.63 -7.03
N PRO A 128 3.70 -4.32 -6.04
CA PRO A 128 5.12 -4.68 -6.07
C PRO A 128 5.47 -5.51 -7.31
N ALA A 129 6.52 -5.13 -8.03
CA ALA A 129 6.97 -5.85 -9.21
C ALA A 129 7.45 -7.26 -8.84
N GLY A 130 6.94 -8.29 -9.54
CA GLY A 130 7.42 -9.66 -9.42
C GLY A 130 7.16 -10.36 -8.08
N LYS A 131 6.39 -9.75 -7.17
CA LYS A 131 6.17 -10.25 -5.80
C LYS A 131 4.69 -10.48 -5.50
N LYS A 132 4.40 -11.42 -4.59
CA LYS A 132 3.03 -11.66 -4.12
C LYS A 132 2.56 -10.57 -3.17
N ALA A 133 1.50 -9.86 -3.53
CA ALA A 133 0.91 -8.81 -2.70
C ALA A 133 -0.54 -9.14 -2.35
N THR A 134 -0.98 -8.67 -1.19
CA THR A 134 -2.38 -8.76 -0.77
C THR A 134 -3.09 -7.41 -0.90
N PHE A 135 -2.35 -6.33 -1.10
CA PHE A 135 -2.88 -4.98 -1.27
C PHE A 135 -2.30 -4.30 -2.52
N ALA A 136 -3.10 -3.41 -3.10
CA ALA A 136 -2.68 -2.54 -4.20
C ALA A 136 -3.12 -1.09 -3.97
N ALA A 137 -2.40 -0.16 -4.58
CA ALA A 137 -2.84 1.22 -4.69
C ALA A 137 -3.63 1.41 -6.00
N ILE A 138 -4.73 2.18 -5.97
CA ILE A 138 -5.41 2.59 -7.21
C ILE A 138 -4.64 3.78 -7.82
N ASP A 139 -4.35 3.69 -9.11
CA ASP A 139 -3.68 4.72 -9.89
C ASP A 139 -4.68 5.67 -10.56
N ASN A 140 -5.62 5.09 -11.31
CA ASN A 140 -6.70 5.76 -12.03
C ASN A 140 -7.79 4.76 -12.47
N ILE A 141 -8.95 5.29 -12.87
CA ILE A 141 -9.98 4.54 -13.60
C ILE A 141 -9.58 4.46 -15.07
N ILE A 142 -9.82 3.32 -15.71
CA ILE A 142 -9.63 3.11 -17.15
C ILE A 142 -10.96 3.39 -17.86
N PRO A 143 -11.01 4.34 -18.81
CA PRO A 143 -12.19 4.60 -19.61
C PRO A 143 -12.65 3.35 -20.36
N LYS A 144 -13.97 3.16 -20.49
CA LYS A 144 -14.55 1.98 -21.15
C LYS A 144 -14.18 1.84 -22.63
N ASP A 145 -13.78 2.94 -23.28
CA ASP A 145 -13.39 2.98 -24.69
C ASP A 145 -11.91 2.62 -24.92
N GLU A 146 -11.13 2.41 -23.86
CA GLU A 146 -9.69 2.09 -23.90
C GLU A 146 -9.37 0.62 -23.56
N ILE A 147 -10.39 -0.26 -23.58
CA ILE A 147 -10.32 -1.67 -23.13
C ILE A 147 -10.55 -2.64 -24.28
#